data_AF-A0AAD7FKK5-F1
#
_entry.id   AF-A0AAD7FKK5-F1
#
_cell.length_a   1.000
_cell.length_b   1.000
_cell.length_c   1.000
_cell.angle_alpha   90.00
_cell.angle_beta   90.00
_cell.angle_gamma   90.00
#
_symmetry.space_group_name_H-M   'P 1'
#
loop_
_entity.id
_entity.type
_entity.pdbx_description
1 polymer ?
#
loop_
_entity_poly.entity_id
_entity_poly.type
_entity_poly.pdbx_seq_one_letter_code
_entity_poly.pdbx_strand_id
1 'polypeptide(L)'
;RCPECGATNMVCAACLVKMHPDQNFHHVEEWDGSGFVRTPLWTLGHELHLAHGGLVCPNGPKNEKGGVKEGMGRKMVVVATNGIHVICVFFCCCGDAGATPDYIQLVAAHLFP
;
A
#
# COMPACT_ATOMS: atom_id res chain seq x y z
N ARG A 1 4.75 9.42 -12.14
CA ARG A 1 5.80 10.19 -11.42
C ARG A 1 5.32 10.50 -10.00
N CYS A 2 6.21 10.92 -9.09
CA CYS A 2 5.82 11.35 -7.74
C CYS A 2 6.38 12.76 -7.43
N PRO A 3 5.55 13.81 -7.38
CA PRO A 3 6.00 15.17 -7.05
C PRO A 3 6.56 15.32 -5.64
N GLU A 4 6.15 14.46 -4.69
CA GLU A 4 6.55 14.57 -3.28
C GLU A 4 7.93 13.94 -2.97
N CYS A 5 8.39 12.99 -3.79
CA CYS A 5 9.70 12.35 -3.59
C CYS A 5 10.90 13.25 -3.93
N GLY A 6 10.67 14.48 -4.41
CA GLY A 6 11.73 15.36 -4.93
C GLY A 6 12.39 14.88 -6.23
N ALA A 7 12.18 13.62 -6.62
CA ALA A 7 12.61 13.05 -7.89
C ALA A 7 11.61 13.42 -8.99
N THR A 8 12.04 14.26 -9.95
CA THR A 8 11.23 14.73 -11.07
C THR A 8 11.13 13.73 -12.23
N ASN A 9 11.82 12.59 -12.16
CA ASN A 9 11.91 11.63 -13.25
C ASN A 9 10.57 10.91 -13.48
N MET A 10 10.18 10.80 -14.75
CA MET A 10 9.12 9.89 -15.17
C MET A 10 9.65 8.45 -15.13
N VAL A 11 8.90 7.58 -14.48
CA VAL A 11 9.19 6.15 -14.37
C VAL A 11 7.91 5.37 -14.67
N CYS A 12 8.05 4.11 -15.07
CA CYS A 12 6.88 3.24 -15.23
C CYS A 12 6.19 2.96 -13.88
N ALA A 13 4.94 2.50 -13.90
CA ALA A 13 4.16 2.19 -12.69
C ALA A 13 4.91 1.23 -11.74
N ALA A 14 5.50 0.16 -12.27
CA ALA A 14 6.24 -0.81 -11.46
C ALA A 14 7.46 -0.20 -10.75
N CYS A 15 8.23 0.64 -11.45
CA CYS A 15 9.34 1.38 -10.85
C CYS A 15 8.84 2.38 -9.81
N LEU A 16 7.70 3.04 -10.06
CA LEU A 16 7.11 3.97 -9.13
C LEU A 16 6.74 3.27 -7.82
N VAL A 17 6.01 2.15 -7.88
CA VAL A 17 5.66 1.36 -6.68
C VAL A 17 6.93 0.92 -5.93
N LYS A 18 7.95 0.41 -6.64
CA LYS A 18 9.21 -0.02 -6.03
C LYS A 18 9.97 1.11 -5.31
N MET A 19 9.78 2.36 -5.71
CA MET A 19 10.38 3.53 -5.08
C MET A 19 9.64 4.01 -3.82
N HIS A 20 8.46 3.47 -3.50
CA HIS A 20 7.61 3.90 -2.38
C HIS A 20 7.36 2.77 -1.36
N PRO A 21 8.38 2.07 -0.85
CA PRO A 21 8.13 1.00 0.13
C PRO A 21 7.46 1.52 1.42
N ASP A 22 7.83 2.72 1.86
CA ASP A 22 7.36 3.30 3.12
C ASP A 22 6.52 4.58 2.90
N GLN A 23 6.59 5.14 1.70
CA GLN A 23 5.97 6.40 1.26
C GLN A 23 4.53 6.16 0.78
N ASN A 24 3.77 5.44 1.62
CA ASN A 24 2.42 4.95 1.33
C ASN A 24 1.40 6.05 1.03
N PHE A 25 1.70 7.28 1.44
CA PHE A 25 0.80 8.43 1.36
C PHE A 25 1.30 9.52 0.42
N HIS A 26 2.30 9.28 -0.42
CA HIS A 26 2.65 10.28 -1.43
C HIS A 26 1.57 10.31 -2.53
N HIS A 27 1.18 11.52 -2.94
CA HIS A 27 0.38 11.70 -4.15
C HIS A 27 1.25 11.42 -5.37
N VAL A 28 0.84 10.48 -6.19
CA VAL A 28 1.48 10.21 -7.48
C VAL A 28 0.62 10.68 -8.64
N GLU A 29 1.27 10.87 -9.78
CA GLU A 29 0.64 11.36 -10.99
C GLU A 29 0.96 10.46 -12.18
N GLU A 30 -0.06 10.19 -12.99
CA GLU A 30 0.04 9.49 -14.27
C GLU A 30 -0.21 10.46 -15.42
N TRP A 31 0.49 10.25 -16.54
CA TRP A 31 0.27 11.02 -17.76
C TRP A 31 -0.86 10.39 -18.58
N ASP A 32 -1.95 11.11 -18.79
CA ASP A 32 -3.14 10.59 -19.49
C ASP A 32 -3.15 10.87 -21.01
N GLY A 33 -2.09 11.47 -21.53
CA GLY A 33 -1.99 11.94 -22.92
C GLY A 33 -2.14 13.46 -23.06
N SER A 34 -2.79 14.11 -22.10
CA SER A 34 -3.05 15.56 -22.10
C SER A 34 -2.40 16.29 -20.92
N GLY A 35 -2.19 15.60 -19.81
CA GLY A 35 -1.62 16.17 -18.61
C GLY A 35 -1.29 15.13 -17.57
N PHE A 36 -0.77 15.62 -16.43
CA PHE A 36 -0.58 14.80 -15.25
C PHE A 36 -1.83 14.84 -14.39
N VAL A 37 -2.37 13.66 -14.11
CA VAL A 37 -3.55 13.47 -13.28
C VAL A 37 -3.13 12.75 -12.01
N ARG A 38 -3.66 13.17 -10.85
CA ARG A 38 -3.43 12.45 -9.60
C ARG A 38 -4.03 11.05 -9.70
N THR A 39 -3.22 10.06 -9.42
CA THR A 39 -3.60 8.65 -9.45
C THR A 39 -3.32 8.04 -8.09
N PRO A 40 -4.27 7.33 -7.46
CA PRO A 40 -3.99 6.64 -6.21
C PRO A 40 -2.90 5.60 -6.39
N LEU A 41 -1.88 5.60 -5.53
CA LEU A 41 -0.72 4.70 -5.69
C LEU A 41 -1.13 3.20 -5.70
N TRP A 42 -2.19 2.82 -4.99
CA TRP A 42 -2.72 1.45 -4.98
C TRP A 42 -3.25 0.97 -6.34
N THR A 43 -3.76 1.86 -7.21
CA THR A 43 -4.23 1.45 -8.55
C THR A 43 -3.08 1.08 -9.47
N LEU A 44 -1.85 1.46 -9.09
CA LEU A 44 -0.62 1.08 -9.77
C LEU A 44 -0.01 -0.22 -9.22
N GLY A 45 -0.67 -0.88 -8.27
CA GLY A 45 -0.23 -2.13 -7.65
C GLY A 45 0.52 -1.97 -6.32
N HIS A 46 0.45 -0.80 -5.70
CA HIS A 46 1.01 -0.60 -4.36
C HIS A 46 0.13 -1.23 -3.28
N GLU A 47 0.77 -1.98 -2.39
CA GLU A 47 0.12 -2.74 -1.32
C GLU A 47 0.78 -2.39 0.01
N LEU A 48 -0.04 -2.05 1.01
CA LEU A 48 0.45 -1.84 2.37
C LEU A 48 0.28 -3.13 3.18
N HIS A 49 1.36 -3.90 3.31
CA HIS A 49 1.40 -5.09 4.16
C HIS A 49 1.71 -4.70 5.60
N LEU A 50 0.81 -5.06 6.52
CA LEU A 50 1.01 -4.82 7.94
C LEU A 50 1.93 -5.89 8.55
N ALA A 51 2.73 -5.47 9.53
CA ALA A 51 3.79 -6.26 10.13
C ALA A 51 4.89 -6.67 9.12
N HIS A 52 5.76 -7.61 9.51
CA HIS A 52 6.81 -8.18 8.66
C HIS A 52 7.69 -7.18 7.89
N GLY A 53 7.81 -5.94 8.38
CA GLY A 53 8.53 -4.87 7.69
C GLY A 53 7.99 -4.55 6.29
N GLY A 54 6.68 -4.69 6.06
CA GLY A 54 6.06 -4.47 4.75
C GLY A 54 6.16 -5.66 3.78
N LEU A 55 6.69 -6.80 4.23
CA LEU A 55 6.70 -8.04 3.45
C LEU A 55 5.35 -8.77 3.52
N VAL A 56 5.08 -9.54 2.48
CA VAL A 56 3.91 -10.43 2.42
C VAL A 56 3.91 -11.39 3.61
N CYS A 57 2.78 -11.46 4.32
CA CYS A 57 2.63 -12.40 5.42
C CYS A 57 2.71 -13.86 4.92
N PRO A 58 3.61 -14.70 5.45
CA PRO A 58 3.78 -16.08 5.00
C PRO A 58 2.59 -16.99 5.33
N ASN A 59 1.79 -16.61 6.33
CA ASN A 59 0.57 -17.27 6.75
C ASN A 59 -0.69 -16.66 6.14
N GLY A 60 -0.52 -15.62 5.31
CA GLY A 60 -1.63 -15.00 4.60
C GLY A 60 -2.22 -15.92 3.53
N PRO A 61 -3.45 -15.63 3.07
CA PRO A 61 -4.10 -16.35 2.00
C PRO A 61 -3.31 -16.22 0.69
N LYS A 62 -2.90 -17.37 0.14
CA LYS A 62 -2.09 -17.46 -1.07
C LYS A 62 -2.95 -17.76 -2.30
N ASN A 63 -2.56 -17.22 -3.45
CA ASN A 63 -3.03 -17.70 -4.74
C ASN A 63 -2.40 -19.06 -5.08
N GLU A 64 -2.83 -19.67 -6.19
CA GLU A 64 -2.34 -20.98 -6.66
C GLU A 64 -0.82 -21.02 -6.88
N LYS A 65 -0.18 -19.86 -7.06
CA LYS A 65 1.27 -19.70 -7.27
C LYS A 65 2.02 -19.31 -5.99
N GLY A 66 1.37 -19.33 -4.83
CA GLY A 66 1.98 -19.02 -3.53
C GLY A 66 2.17 -17.52 -3.24
N GLY A 67 1.75 -16.63 -4.13
CA GLY A 67 1.73 -15.18 -3.91
C GLY A 67 0.46 -14.72 -3.18
N VAL A 68 0.34 -13.44 -2.86
CA VAL A 68 -0.88 -12.88 -2.26
C VAL A 68 -2.06 -13.09 -3.22
N LYS A 69 -3.20 -13.57 -2.71
CA LYS A 69 -4.41 -13.68 -3.51
C LYS A 69 -4.99 -12.31 -3.82
N GLU A 70 -5.18 -12.00 -5.10
CA GLU A 70 -5.81 -10.74 -5.54
C GLU A 70 -7.16 -10.53 -4.85
N GLY A 71 -7.44 -9.29 -4.45
CA GLY A 71 -8.69 -8.92 -3.77
C GLY A 71 -8.76 -9.26 -2.28
N MET A 72 -7.69 -9.78 -1.67
CA MET A 72 -7.64 -10.03 -0.21
C MET A 72 -7.36 -8.78 0.63
N GLY A 73 -6.77 -7.74 0.04
CA GLY A 73 -6.50 -6.50 0.74
C GLY A 73 -7.79 -5.73 1.05
N ARG A 74 -7.85 -5.12 2.23
CA ARG A 74 -8.94 -4.23 2.62
C ARG A 74 -8.69 -2.86 2.03
N LYS A 75 -9.60 -2.38 1.18
CA LYS A 75 -9.59 -1.00 0.72
C LYS A 75 -9.98 -0.08 1.88
N MET A 76 -9.12 0.88 2.19
CA MET A 76 -9.30 1.81 3.30
C MET A 76 -9.09 3.25 2.83
N VAL A 77 -9.77 4.18 3.48
CA VAL A 77 -9.52 5.61 3.35
C VAL A 77 -8.72 6.07 4.56
N VAL A 78 -7.54 6.62 4.32
CA VAL A 78 -6.65 7.16 5.35
C VAL A 78 -6.55 8.66 5.17
N VAL A 79 -6.76 9.40 6.27
CA VAL A 79 -6.56 10.85 6.29
C VAL A 79 -5.18 11.12 6.86
N ALA A 80 -4.28 11.66 6.03
CA ALA A 80 -2.93 12.03 6.38
C ALA A 80 -2.75 13.56 6.31
N THR A 81 -1.58 14.05 6.74
CA THR A 81 -1.25 15.49 6.75
C THR A 81 -1.25 16.12 5.36
N ASN A 82 -1.00 15.33 4.31
CA ASN A 82 -1.01 15.76 2.92
C ASN A 82 -2.33 15.42 2.18
N GLY A 83 -3.38 15.00 2.90
CA GLY A 83 -4.73 14.81 2.35
C GLY A 83 -5.29 13.41 2.53
N ILE A 84 -6.27 13.07 1.69
CA ILE A 84 -7.02 11.82 1.76
C ILE A 84 -6.43 10.80 0.78
N HIS A 85 -6.16 9.60 1.29
CA HIS A 85 -5.58 8.50 0.53
C HIS A 85 -6.50 7.30 0.54
N VAL A 86 -6.69 6.72 -0.64
CA VAL A 86 -7.31 5.41 -0.76
C VAL A 86 -6.16 4.41 -0.89
N ILE A 87 -6.10 3.42 -0.02
CA ILE A 87 -5.03 2.41 -0.01
C ILE A 87 -5.61 1.00 0.13
N CYS A 88 -4.82 0.00 -0.27
CA CYS A 88 -5.13 -1.41 -0.06
C CYS A 88 -4.25 -1.96 1.06
N VAL A 89 -4.86 -2.36 2.18
CA VAL A 89 -4.16 -2.82 3.40
C VAL A 89 -4.28 -4.33 3.55
N PHE A 90 -3.15 -5.00 3.75
CA PHE A 90 -3.07 -6.45 3.96
C PHE A 90 -2.68 -6.75 5.40
N PHE A 91 -3.55 -7.44 6.11
CA PHE A 91 -3.34 -7.78 7.52
C PHE A 91 -2.45 -9.02 7.67
N CYS A 92 -1.65 -9.02 8.73
CA CYS A 92 -0.89 -10.17 9.17
C CYS A 92 -1.82 -11.25 9.71
N CYS A 93 -1.55 -12.50 9.33
CA CYS A 93 -2.28 -13.68 9.82
C CYS A 93 -1.43 -14.53 10.79
N CYS A 94 -0.35 -13.98 11.35
CA CYS A 94 0.48 -14.66 12.34
C CYS A 94 -0.09 -14.51 13.76
N GLY A 95 0.03 -15.58 14.57
CA GLY A 95 -0.36 -15.59 15.98
C GLY A 95 -0.71 -17.00 16.45
N ASP A 96 -0.26 -17.39 17.64
CA ASP A 96 -0.61 -18.68 18.25
C ASP A 96 -2.04 -18.59 18.84
N ALA A 97 -2.93 -19.48 18.37
CA ALA A 97 -4.33 -19.62 18.82
C ALA A 97 -5.28 -18.42 18.59
N GLY A 98 -4.83 -17.32 17.98
CA GLY A 98 -5.68 -16.23 17.52
C GLY A 98 -4.88 -15.21 16.73
N ALA A 99 -5.33 -14.87 15.52
CA ALA A 99 -4.72 -13.80 14.74
C ALA A 99 -4.80 -12.49 15.54
N THR A 100 -3.72 -11.70 15.51
CA THR A 100 -3.70 -10.36 16.12
C THR A 100 -4.88 -9.55 15.57
N PRO A 101 -5.76 -8.97 16.41
CA PRO A 101 -6.91 -8.23 15.92
C PRO A 101 -6.51 -7.07 14.99
N ASP A 102 -7.27 -6.88 13.91
CA ASP A 102 -6.98 -5.87 12.88
C ASP A 102 -6.68 -4.48 13.44
N TYR A 103 -7.47 -4.01 14.41
CA TYR A 103 -7.28 -2.67 14.97
C TYR A 103 -5.93 -2.53 15.68
N ILE A 104 -5.41 -3.58 16.33
CA ILE A 104 -4.08 -3.59 16.94
C ILE A 104 -3.00 -3.50 15.86
N GLN A 105 -3.17 -4.20 14.74
CA GLN A 105 -2.23 -4.12 13.62
C GLN A 105 -2.20 -2.71 13.01
N LEU A 106 -3.37 -2.06 12.91
CA LEU A 106 -3.45 -0.67 12.43
C LEU A 106 -2.78 0.31 13.39
N VAL A 107 -2.98 0.16 14.72
CA VAL A 107 -2.29 0.97 15.74
C VAL A 107 -0.78 0.78 15.65
N ALA A 108 -0.31 -0.47 15.53
CA ALA A 108 1.11 -0.78 15.37
C ALA A 108 1.72 -0.19 14.08
N ALA A 109 0.89 0.04 13.06
CA ALA A 109 1.29 0.70 11.81
C ALA A 109 0.99 2.20 11.78
N HIS A 110 0.57 2.79 12.90
CA HIS A 110 0.21 4.21 13.03
C HIS A 110 -0.92 4.67 12.08
N LEU A 111 -1.87 3.78 11.77
CA LEU A 111 -3.03 4.03 10.88
C LEU A 111 -4.35 4.24 11.64
N PHE A 112 -4.35 3.98 12.94
CA PHE A 112 -5.50 4.02 13.86
C PHE A 112 -4.94 4.40 15.25
N PRO A 113 -5.71 5.03 16.16
CA PRO A 113 -5.21 5.94 17.20
C PRO A 113 -3.95 5.52 17.94
#